data_AF-A0A382Y1I6-F1
#
_entry.id   AF-A0A382Y1I6-F1
#
_cell.length_a   1.000
_cell.length_b   1.000
_cell.length_c   1.000
_cell.angle_alpha   90.00
_cell.angle_beta   90.00
_cell.angle_gamma   90.00
#
_symmetry.space_group_name_H-M   'P 1'
#
loop_
_entity.id
_entity.type
_entity.pdbx_description
1 polymer ?
#
loop_
_entity_poly.entity_id
_entity_poly.type
_entity_poly.pdbx_seq_one_letter_code
_entity_poly.pdbx_strand_id
1 'polypeptide(L)'
;MIQVQSMLEVADNSGARRVQCIKVLGGSKRRYAGIGDVIKISIKEAIPNSRVKKGEMFSALVVRTRKGVRRPDGSLIRFDRNAAVLLNPQLQ
;
A
#
# COMPACT_ATOMS: atom_id res chain seq x y z
N MET A 1 -2.27 3.93 8.92
CA MET A 1 -1.84 2.72 9.65
C MET A 1 -2.38 1.53 8.91
N ILE A 2 -1.46 0.73 8.39
CA ILE A 2 -1.71 -0.46 7.58
C ILE A 2 -1.09 -1.64 8.31
N GLN A 3 -1.81 -2.76 8.35
CA GLN A 3 -1.33 -4.02 8.93
C GLN A 3 -1.59 -5.16 7.95
N VAL A 4 -1.11 -6.36 8.28
CA VAL A 4 -1.46 -7.58 7.55
C VAL A 4 -2.99 -7.69 7.42
N GLN A 5 -3.46 -8.15 6.26
CA GLN A 5 -4.86 -8.20 5.83
C GLN A 5 -5.57 -6.87 5.57
N SER A 6 -4.91 -5.72 5.80
CA SER A 6 -5.50 -4.42 5.43
C SER A 6 -5.71 -4.32 3.92
N MET A 7 -6.88 -3.84 3.52
CA MET A 7 -7.22 -3.53 2.13
C MET A 7 -6.81 -2.10 1.80
N LEU A 8 -6.19 -1.91 0.63
CA LEU A 8 -5.80 -0.61 0.10
C LEU A 8 -6.30 -0.46 -1.33
N GLU A 9 -6.61 0.78 -1.69
CA GLU A 9 -6.77 1.19 -3.07
C GLU A 9 -5.42 1.32 -3.75
N VAL A 10 -5.40 1.10 -5.05
CA VAL A 10 -4.21 1.34 -5.86
C VAL A 10 -4.29 2.75 -6.44
N ALA A 11 -3.24 3.53 -6.25
CA ALA A 11 -3.14 4.92 -6.68
C ALA A 11 -2.14 5.09 -7.83
N ASP A 12 -2.16 4.16 -8.79
CA ASP A 12 -1.33 4.16 -10.00
C ASP A 12 -2.13 3.68 -11.22
N ASN A 13 -1.48 3.60 -12.37
CA ASN A 13 -2.05 3.15 -13.65
C ASN A 13 -1.65 1.72 -14.04
N SER A 14 -1.23 0.88 -13.08
CA SER A 14 -0.85 -0.53 -13.34
C SER A 14 -2.02 -1.40 -13.81
N GLY A 15 -3.24 -0.98 -13.49
CA GLY A 15 -4.48 -1.72 -13.72
C GLY A 15 -4.96 -2.53 -12.53
N ALA A 16 -4.21 -2.58 -11.42
CA ALA A 16 -4.74 -3.06 -10.15
C ALA A 16 -5.72 -2.03 -9.56
N ARG A 17 -6.78 -2.49 -8.90
CA ARG A 17 -7.80 -1.65 -8.24
C ARG A 17 -7.76 -1.75 -6.73
N ARG A 18 -7.71 -2.99 -6.22
CA ARG A 18 -7.63 -3.28 -4.79
C ARG A 18 -6.55 -4.29 -4.50
N VAL A 19 -5.81 -4.02 -3.43
CA VAL A 19 -4.72 -4.86 -2.95
C VAL A 19 -4.89 -5.14 -1.46
N GLN A 20 -4.37 -6.27 -1.01
CA GLN A 20 -4.33 -6.65 0.40
C GLN A 20 -2.87 -6.69 0.87
N CYS A 21 -2.57 -6.06 2.00
CA CYS A 21 -1.28 -6.18 2.66
C CYS A 21 -1.08 -7.61 3.19
N ILE A 22 -0.01 -8.27 2.77
CA ILE A 22 0.38 -9.62 3.22
C ILE A 22 1.50 -9.53 4.25
N LYS A 23 2.41 -8.56 4.11
CA LYS A 23 3.52 -8.37 5.06
C LYS A 23 3.95 -6.91 5.12
N VAL A 24 4.16 -6.41 6.34
CA VAL A 24 4.83 -5.13 6.59
C VAL A 24 6.34 -5.36 6.63
N LEU A 25 7.11 -4.60 5.84
CA LEU A 25 8.57 -4.71 5.77
C LEU A 25 9.26 -3.75 6.75
N GLY A 26 10.52 -4.03 7.10
CA GLY A 26 11.31 -3.19 8.03
C GLY A 26 11.49 -3.79 9.44
N GLY A 27 11.47 -5.12 9.57
CA GLY A 27 11.83 -5.83 10.80
C GLY A 27 10.86 -6.94 11.20
N SER A 28 11.33 -7.90 12.01
CA SER A 28 10.55 -9.07 12.43
C SER A 28 9.38 -8.72 13.35
N LYS A 29 9.56 -7.72 14.24
CA LYS A 29 8.54 -7.26 15.21
C LYS A 29 7.63 -6.15 14.68
N ARG A 30 7.82 -5.70 13.43
CA ARG A 30 7.07 -4.57 12.88
C ARG A 30 5.63 -4.97 12.56
N ARG A 31 4.66 -4.32 13.24
CA ARG A 31 3.23 -4.62 13.12
C ARG A 31 2.48 -3.72 12.14
N TYR A 32 2.93 -2.47 11.99
CA TYR A 32 2.21 -1.44 11.26
C TYR A 32 3.10 -0.68 10.27
N ALA A 33 2.52 -0.34 9.12
CA ALA A 33 3.06 0.60 8.13
C ALA A 33 2.28 1.93 8.16
N GLY A 34 3.01 3.02 7.97
CA GLY A 34 2.55 4.38 7.76
C GLY A 34 2.75 4.83 6.31
N ILE A 35 2.57 6.12 6.06
CA ILE A 35 2.87 6.72 4.76
C ILE A 35 4.38 6.69 4.54
N GLY A 36 4.83 6.32 3.34
CA GLY A 36 6.24 6.18 2.98
C GLY A 36 6.84 4.80 3.23
N ASP A 37 6.10 3.89 3.87
CA ASP A 37 6.57 2.52 4.09
C ASP A 37 6.28 1.61 2.91
N VAL A 38 7.22 0.69 2.64
CA VAL A 38 7.04 -0.39 1.67
C VAL A 38 6.42 -1.61 2.35
N ILE A 39 5.41 -2.18 1.71
CA ILE A 39 4.70 -3.37 2.14
C ILE A 39 4.66 -4.41 1.01
N LYS A 40 4.55 -5.69 1.34
CA LYS A 40 4.19 -6.74 0.36
C LYS A 40 2.69 -6.85 0.28
N ILE A 41 2.17 -6.85 -0.94
CA ILE A 41 0.74 -6.92 -1.22
C ILE A 41 0.40 -8.08 -2.15
N SER A 42 -0.86 -8.51 -2.13
CA SER A 42 -1.46 -9.38 -3.13
C SER A 42 -2.60 -8.63 -3.81
N ILE A 43 -2.68 -8.75 -5.13
CA ILE A 43 -3.74 -8.12 -5.93
C ILE A 43 -5.06 -8.88 -5.71
N LYS A 44 -6.10 -8.16 -5.29
CA LYS A 44 -7.44 -8.73 -5.08
C LYS A 44 -8.39 -8.41 -6.21
N GLU A 45 -8.25 -7.24 -6.82
CA GLU A 45 -9.02 -6.81 -7.98
C GLU A 45 -8.11 -6.12 -8.99
N ALA A 46 -8.22 -6.50 -10.26
CA ALA A 46 -7.51 -5.91 -11.38
C ALA A 46 -8.47 -5.74 -12.57
N ILE A 47 -8.18 -4.78 -13.44
CA ILE A 47 -8.91 -4.56 -14.68
C ILE A 47 -8.59 -5.71 -15.65
N PRO A 48 -9.56 -6.19 -16.46
CA PRO A 48 -9.30 -7.14 -17.53
C PRO A 48 -8.18 -6.67 -18.47
N ASN A 49 -7.39 -7.60 -19.00
CA ASN A 49 -6.27 -7.32 -19.93
C ASN A 49 -5.21 -6.34 -19.40
N SER A 50 -5.15 -6.10 -18.09
CA SER A 50 -4.07 -5.30 -17.49
C SER A 50 -2.78 -6.12 -17.35
N ARG A 51 -1.66 -5.42 -17.11
CA ARG A 51 -0.34 -6.04 -16.92
C ARG A 51 -0.25 -6.90 -15.66
N VAL A 52 -1.13 -6.62 -14.70
CA VAL A 52 -1.13 -7.24 -13.38
C VAL A 52 -2.33 -8.15 -13.21
N LYS A 53 -2.15 -9.30 -12.55
CA LYS A 53 -3.21 -10.31 -12.41
C LYS A 53 -3.69 -10.44 -10.98
N LYS A 54 -4.96 -10.82 -10.80
CA LYS A 54 -5.50 -11.18 -9.47
C LYS A 54 -4.68 -12.32 -8.87
N GLY A 55 -4.30 -12.19 -7.61
CA GLY A 55 -3.49 -13.14 -6.86
C GLY A 55 -1.99 -12.84 -6.91
N GLU A 56 -1.52 -12.09 -7.90
CA GLU A 56 -0.11 -11.72 -8.04
C GLU A 56 0.39 -10.88 -6.86
N MET A 57 1.67 -11.02 -6.52
CA MET A 57 2.29 -10.37 -5.38
C MET A 57 3.28 -9.30 -5.82
N PHE A 58 3.20 -8.13 -5.20
CA PHE A 58 4.10 -7.01 -5.46
C PHE A 58 4.60 -6.38 -4.16
N SER A 59 5.66 -5.59 -4.28
CA SER A 59 5.96 -4.54 -3.29
C SER A 59 5.10 -3.32 -3.60
N ALA A 60 4.69 -2.57 -2.58
CA ALA A 60 3.94 -1.33 -2.78
C ALA A 60 4.32 -0.29 -1.72
N LEU A 61 4.38 0.98 -2.12
CA LEU A 61 4.61 2.12 -1.24
C LEU A 61 3.27 2.67 -0.74
N VAL A 62 3.11 2.82 0.57
CA VAL A 62 1.90 3.42 1.14
C VAL A 62 1.94 4.94 0.95
N VAL A 63 0.98 5.51 0.23
CA VAL A 63 0.93 6.95 -0.08
C VAL A 63 -0.14 7.70 0.72
N ARG A 64 -1.24 7.03 1.09
CA ARG A 64 -2.33 7.63 1.87
C ARG A 64 -2.76 6.70 2.99
N THR A 65 -3.08 7.26 4.15
CA THR A 65 -3.71 6.48 5.22
C THR A 65 -4.80 7.25 5.98
N ARG A 66 -5.84 6.53 6.42
CA ARG A 66 -6.95 7.08 7.22
C ARG A 66 -6.56 7.45 8.65
N LYS A 67 -5.51 6.83 9.18
CA LYS A 67 -4.92 7.24 10.47
C LYS A 67 -4.27 8.62 10.37
N GLY A 68 -3.76 8.97 9.19
CA GLY A 68 -3.00 10.18 8.95
C GLY A 68 -1.56 10.12 9.46
N VAL A 69 -0.85 11.24 9.29
CA VAL A 69 0.52 11.47 9.75
C VAL A 69 0.61 12.87 10.38
N ARG A 70 1.30 12.94 11.52
CA ARG A 70 1.62 14.22 12.17
C ARG A 70 2.92 14.74 11.58
N ARG A 71 2.93 15.99 11.17
CA ARG A 71 4.11 16.66 10.62
C ARG A 71 4.93 17.32 11.75
N PRO A 72 6.22 17.63 11.50
CA PRO A 72 7.08 18.28 12.50
C PRO A 72 6.57 19.66 12.96
N ASP A 73 5.83 20.37 12.11
CA ASP A 73 5.15 21.64 12.42
C ASP A 73 3.93 21.48 13.36
N GLY A 74 3.62 20.25 13.77
CA GLY A 74 2.49 19.92 14.65
C GLY A 74 1.17 19.68 13.92
N SER A 75 1.07 20.00 12.62
CA SER A 75 -0.14 19.78 11.81
C SER A 75 -0.40 18.28 11.59
N LEU A 76 -1.67 17.93 11.36
CA LEU A 76 -2.10 16.56 11.09
C LEU A 76 -2.77 16.51 9.71
N ILE A 77 -2.28 15.63 8.84
CA ILE A 77 -2.96 15.31 7.58
C ILE A 77 -3.56 13.91 7.67
N ARG A 78 -4.84 13.78 7.31
CA ARG A 78 -5.57 12.51 7.21
C ARG A 78 -6.23 12.42 5.84
N PHE A 79 -6.37 11.20 5.35
CA PHE A 79 -7.03 10.90 4.08
C PHE A 79 -8.27 10.05 4.34
N ASP A 80 -9.25 10.09 3.46
CA ASP A 80 -10.47 9.29 3.63
C ASP A 80 -10.21 7.79 3.49
N ARG A 81 -9.25 7.44 2.61
CA ARG A 81 -8.94 6.06 2.23
C ARG A 81 -7.45 5.75 2.36
N ASN A 82 -7.17 4.46 2.52
CA ASN A 82 -5.81 3.94 2.47
C ASN A 82 -5.46 3.61 1.02
N ALA A 83 -4.31 4.06 0.55
CA ALA A 83 -3.87 3.78 -0.81
C ALA A 83 -2.37 3.51 -0.88
N ALA A 84 -1.98 2.71 -1.88
CA ALA A 84 -0.60 2.41 -2.18
C ALA A 84 -0.33 2.45 -3.69
N VAL A 85 0.95 2.61 -4.04
CA VAL A 85 1.47 2.55 -5.42
C VAL A 85 2.31 1.28 -5.54
N LEU A 86 2.09 0.49 -6.59
CA LEU A 86 2.89 -0.70 -6.85
C LEU A 86 4.30 -0.30 -7.23
N LEU A 87 5.28 -1.07 -6.74
CA LEU A 87 6.69 -0.89 -7.04
C LEU A 87 7.22 -2.06 -7.85
N ASN A 88 8.19 -1.78 -8.71
CA ASN A 88 8.95 -2.82 -9.39
C ASN A 88 9.95 -3.53 -8.43
N PRO A 89 10.67 -4.58 -8.88
CA PRO A 89 11.67 -5.26 -8.06
C PRO A 89 12.81 -4.36 -7.54
N GLN A 90 13.12 -3.28 -8.25
CA GLN A 90 14.11 -2.27 -7.88
C GLN A 90 13.56 -1.21 -6.91
N LEU A 91 12.29 -1.35 -6.46
CA LEU A 91 11.58 -0.41 -5.58
C LEU A 91 11.40 0.99 -6.18
N GLN A 92 11.26 1.05 -7.51
CA GLN A 92 10.90 2.25 -8.27
C GLN A 92 9.41 2.26 -8.62
#